data_AF-A0A6I8LI47-F1
#
_entry.id   AF-A0A6I8LI47-F1
#
_cell.length_a   1.000
_cell.length_b   1.000
_cell.length_c   1.000
_cell.angle_alpha   90.00
_cell.angle_beta   90.00
_cell.angle_gamma   90.00
#
_symmetry.space_group_name_H-M   'P 1'
#
loop_
_entity.id
_entity.type
_entity.pdbx_description
1 polymer ?
#
loop_
_entity_poly.entity_id
_entity_poly.type
_entity_poly.pdbx_seq_one_letter_code
_entity_poly.pdbx_strand_id
1 'polypeptide(L)'
;MQNSQVPIWIPIVVAILGVAGVVVGQVINAWRDARIRRYDLERERLKLTHDDTLDWRKMRVDIYGTITGGVNEFLGSYDPFVSSHSEIGTASSRLDSVTKVVHAQLGKVEIVGSAETSAQLKSLSGFLRTLRFLYLQYPTGEGREADAAMISEIARDSNDLYPRIESAARQLNESFRRDLGIPSTGAAEHPPGSHD
;
A
#
# COMPACT_ATOMS: atom_id res chain seq x y z
N MET A 1 -86.18 -21.16 38.46
CA MET A 1 -85.14 -20.95 37.44
C MET A 1 -84.20 -19.86 37.96
N GLN A 2 -83.07 -20.25 38.55
CA GLN A 2 -82.07 -19.30 39.05
C GLN A 2 -81.22 -18.84 37.86
N ASN A 3 -81.45 -17.60 37.40
CA ASN A 3 -80.60 -16.97 36.39
C ASN A 3 -79.27 -16.59 37.04
N SER A 4 -78.23 -17.40 36.78
CA SER A 4 -76.85 -17.09 37.13
C SER A 4 -76.36 -15.92 36.29
N GLN A 5 -76.63 -14.69 36.73
CA GLN A 5 -76.09 -13.48 36.13
C GLN A 5 -74.57 -13.45 36.35
N VAL A 6 -73.82 -13.54 35.26
CA VAL A 6 -72.37 -13.43 35.28
C VAL A 6 -72.01 -11.97 35.59
N PRO A 7 -71.14 -11.71 36.58
CA PRO A 7 -70.73 -10.35 36.94
C PRO A 7 -70.16 -9.57 35.75
N ILE A 8 -70.66 -8.34 35.54
CA ILE A 8 -70.31 -7.43 34.43
C ILE A 8 -68.80 -7.10 34.36
N TRP A 9 -68.06 -7.27 35.46
CA TRP A 9 -66.62 -7.03 35.49
C TRP A 9 -65.79 -8.11 34.76
N ILE A 10 -66.32 -9.33 34.63
CA ILE A 10 -65.59 -10.46 34.00
C ILE A 10 -65.27 -10.18 32.52
N PRO A 11 -66.23 -9.77 31.67
CA PRO A 11 -65.93 -9.40 30.28
C PRO A 11 -64.87 -8.31 30.13
N ILE A 12 -64.87 -7.32 31.03
CA ILE A 12 -63.91 -6.20 31.00
C ILE A 12 -62.48 -6.70 31.27
N VAL A 13 -62.33 -7.56 32.27
CA VAL A 13 -61.03 -8.17 32.60
C VAL A 13 -60.53 -9.05 31.45
N VAL A 14 -61.41 -9.84 30.83
CA VAL A 14 -61.06 -10.67 29.66
C VAL A 14 -60.64 -9.81 28.47
N ALA A 15 -61.33 -8.70 28.21
CA ALA A 15 -60.96 -7.78 27.14
C ALA A 15 -59.58 -7.15 27.38
N ILE A 16 -59.28 -6.73 28.60
CA ILE A 16 -57.97 -6.17 28.98
C ILE A 16 -56.85 -7.22 28.83
N LEU A 17 -57.09 -8.46 29.28
CA LEU A 17 -56.14 -9.57 29.12
C LEU A 17 -55.90 -9.91 27.65
N GLY A 18 -56.95 -9.88 26.82
CA GLY A 18 -56.85 -10.08 25.38
C GLY A 18 -55.94 -9.04 24.72
N VAL A 19 -56.13 -7.75 25.05
CA VAL A 19 -55.28 -6.67 24.54
C VAL A 19 -53.85 -6.79 25.03
N ALA A 20 -53.65 -7.09 26.32
CA ALA A 20 -52.32 -7.30 26.90
C ALA A 20 -51.57 -8.45 26.21
N GLY A 21 -52.26 -9.55 25.89
CA GLY A 21 -51.68 -10.68 25.16
C GLY A 21 -51.17 -10.30 23.78
N VAL A 22 -51.92 -9.48 23.03
CA VAL A 22 -51.51 -9.00 21.70
C VAL A 22 -50.29 -8.08 21.79
N VAL A 23 -50.28 -7.14 22.75
CA VAL A 23 -49.16 -6.21 22.95
C VAL A 23 -47.88 -6.98 23.32
N VAL A 24 -47.96 -7.92 24.26
CA VAL A 24 -46.81 -8.75 24.64
C VAL A 24 -46.32 -9.59 23.47
N GLY A 25 -47.23 -10.16 22.67
CA GLY A 25 -46.88 -10.90 21.45
C GLY A 25 -46.12 -10.04 20.43
N GLN A 26 -46.58 -8.80 20.20
CA GLN A 26 -45.91 -7.86 19.30
C GLN A 26 -44.53 -7.45 19.81
N VAL A 27 -44.37 -7.20 21.11
CA VAL A 27 -43.08 -6.85 21.72
C VAL A 27 -42.06 -7.98 21.59
N ILE A 28 -42.48 -9.23 21.84
CA ILE A 28 -41.59 -10.39 21.69
C ILE A 28 -41.15 -10.55 20.23
N ASN A 29 -42.06 -10.36 19.28
CA ASN A 29 -41.75 -10.47 17.87
C ASN A 29 -40.76 -9.36 17.42
N ALA A 30 -40.99 -8.12 17.85
CA ALA A 30 -40.07 -7.01 17.61
C ALA A 30 -38.69 -7.23 18.22
N TRP A 31 -38.62 -7.86 19.41
CA TRP A 31 -37.36 -8.15 20.08
C TRP A 31 -36.56 -9.25 19.38
N ARG A 32 -37.24 -10.25 18.81
CA ARG A 32 -36.62 -11.31 18.00
C ARG A 32 -36.03 -10.74 16.71
N ASP A 33 -36.78 -9.90 16.01
CA ASP A 33 -36.32 -9.22 14.80
C ASP A 33 -35.14 -8.27 15.08
N ALA A 34 -35.21 -7.51 16.18
CA ALA A 34 -34.12 -6.63 16.59
C ALA A 34 -32.84 -7.42 16.92
N ARG A 35 -32.96 -8.62 17.50
CA ARG A 35 -31.81 -9.47 17.81
C ARG A 35 -31.17 -10.05 16.55
N ILE A 36 -31.96 -10.55 15.60
CA ILE A 36 -31.46 -11.10 14.33
C ILE A 36 -30.72 -10.01 13.53
N ARG A 37 -31.33 -8.83 13.39
CA ARG A 37 -30.70 -7.69 12.70
C ARG A 37 -29.37 -7.26 13.30
N ARG A 38 -29.19 -7.37 14.62
CA ARG A 38 -27.90 -7.05 15.26
C ARG A 38 -26.79 -8.01 14.82
N TYR A 39 -27.07 -9.30 14.76
CA TYR A 39 -26.07 -10.28 14.28
C TYR A 39 -25.74 -10.09 12.80
N ASP A 40 -26.73 -9.76 11.97
CA ASP A 40 -26.51 -9.52 10.54
C ASP A 40 -25.67 -8.25 10.31
N LEU A 41 -26.00 -7.15 11.02
CA LEU A 41 -25.22 -5.91 10.96
C LEU A 41 -23.78 -6.09 11.46
N GLU A 42 -23.57 -6.92 12.48
CA GLU A 42 -22.23 -7.17 13.01
C GLU A 42 -21.40 -8.04 12.05
N ARG A 43 -22.03 -9.02 11.40
CA ARG A 43 -21.41 -9.77 10.30
C ARG A 43 -21.09 -8.89 9.11
N GLU A 44 -21.99 -8.00 8.72
CA GLU A 44 -21.81 -7.10 7.59
C GLU A 44 -20.69 -6.08 7.88
N ARG A 45 -20.64 -5.53 9.09
CA ARG A 45 -19.51 -4.68 9.53
C ARG A 45 -18.18 -5.42 9.49
N LEU A 46 -18.12 -6.66 9.98
CA LEU A 46 -16.91 -7.46 9.94
C LEU A 46 -16.45 -7.72 8.50
N LYS A 47 -17.39 -8.01 7.59
CA LYS A 47 -17.10 -8.16 6.16
C LYS A 47 -16.56 -6.86 5.56
N LEU A 48 -17.24 -5.73 5.77
CA LEU A 48 -16.79 -4.43 5.28
C LEU A 48 -15.39 -4.09 5.78
N THR A 49 -15.10 -4.31 7.08
CA THR A 49 -13.76 -4.09 7.61
C THR A 49 -12.72 -5.02 7.00
N HIS A 50 -13.08 -6.28 6.72
CA HIS A 50 -12.18 -7.23 6.10
C HIS A 50 -11.89 -6.84 4.64
N ASP A 51 -12.93 -6.50 3.89
CA ASP A 51 -12.83 -6.08 2.49
C ASP A 51 -12.01 -4.80 2.36
N ASP A 52 -12.23 -3.81 3.24
CA ASP A 52 -11.41 -2.59 3.31
C ASP A 52 -9.93 -2.93 3.54
N THR A 53 -9.62 -3.82 4.49
CA THR A 53 -8.22 -4.22 4.75
C THR A 53 -7.58 -4.94 3.56
N LEU A 54 -8.34 -5.76 2.84
CA LEU A 54 -7.87 -6.42 1.63
C LEU A 54 -7.61 -5.42 0.51
N ASP A 55 -8.49 -4.44 0.33
CA ASP A 55 -8.33 -3.39 -0.66
C ASP A 55 -7.11 -2.52 -0.36
N TRP A 56 -6.88 -2.14 0.90
CA TRP A 56 -5.67 -1.41 1.30
C TRP A 56 -4.40 -2.21 1.06
N ARG A 57 -4.40 -3.51 1.40
CA ARG A 57 -3.23 -4.38 1.16
C ARG A 57 -2.96 -4.54 -0.34
N LYS A 58 -4.01 -4.74 -1.14
CA LYS A 58 -3.91 -4.85 -2.60
C LYS A 58 -3.35 -3.56 -3.21
N MET A 59 -3.85 -2.41 -2.76
CA MET A 59 -3.34 -1.10 -3.18
C MET A 59 -1.85 -0.92 -2.87
N ARG A 60 -1.40 -1.31 -1.66
CA ARG A 60 0.03 -1.28 -1.30
C ARG A 60 0.87 -2.17 -2.22
N VAL A 61 0.43 -3.42 -2.44
CA VAL A 61 1.15 -4.36 -3.31
C VAL A 61 1.28 -3.82 -4.73
N ASP A 62 0.22 -3.24 -5.28
CA ASP A 62 0.22 -2.66 -6.63
C ASP A 62 1.18 -1.46 -6.75
N ILE A 63 1.11 -0.53 -5.79
CA ILE A 63 1.99 0.66 -5.76
C ILE A 63 3.45 0.23 -5.58
N TYR A 64 3.73 -0.64 -4.62
CA TYR A 64 5.10 -1.09 -4.31
C TYR A 64 5.67 -1.93 -5.46
N GLY A 65 4.84 -2.77 -6.09
CA GLY A 65 5.20 -3.54 -7.28
C GLY A 65 5.56 -2.63 -8.45
N THR A 66 4.79 -1.57 -8.68
CA THR A 66 5.08 -0.58 -9.74
C THR A 66 6.42 0.12 -9.51
N ILE A 67 6.69 0.56 -8.27
CA ILE A 67 7.94 1.25 -7.93
C ILE A 67 9.12 0.28 -8.06
N THR A 68 9.05 -0.89 -7.42
CA THR A 68 10.14 -1.88 -7.45
C THR A 68 10.41 -2.39 -8.86
N GLY A 69 9.36 -2.61 -9.67
CA GLY A 69 9.48 -2.98 -11.08
C GLY A 69 10.27 -1.94 -11.87
N GLY A 70 9.85 -0.67 -11.83
CA GLY A 70 10.54 0.40 -12.56
C GLY A 70 11.98 0.65 -12.09
N VAL A 71 12.23 0.56 -10.78
CA VAL A 71 13.58 0.70 -10.21
C VAL A 71 14.47 -0.48 -10.58
N ASN A 72 13.98 -1.72 -10.51
CA ASN A 72 14.76 -2.91 -10.87
C ASN A 72 15.04 -2.96 -12.38
N GLU A 73 14.08 -2.56 -13.22
CA GLU A 73 14.31 -2.44 -14.66
C GLU A 73 15.39 -1.40 -14.96
N PHE A 74 15.35 -0.24 -14.28
CA PHE A 74 16.41 0.76 -14.39
C PHE A 74 17.77 0.21 -13.93
N LEU A 75 17.85 -0.37 -12.72
CA LEU A 75 19.11 -0.89 -12.17
C LEU A 75 19.68 -2.03 -13.03
N GLY A 76 18.84 -2.96 -13.48
CA GLY A 76 19.27 -4.09 -14.32
C GLY A 76 19.68 -3.68 -15.74
N SER A 77 19.25 -2.51 -16.20
CA SER A 77 19.61 -1.95 -17.51
C SER A 77 20.62 -0.81 -17.43
N TYR A 78 21.06 -0.45 -16.23
CA TYR A 78 22.06 0.59 -16.01
C TYR A 78 23.45 0.03 -16.32
N ASP A 79 24.10 0.65 -17.30
CA ASP A 79 25.50 0.40 -17.59
C ASP A 79 26.33 1.58 -17.06
N PRO A 80 27.20 1.36 -16.06
CA PRO A 80 28.09 2.40 -15.56
C PRO A 80 29.13 2.85 -16.61
N PHE A 81 29.36 2.07 -17.67
CA PHE A 81 30.36 2.35 -18.70
C PHE A 81 29.74 2.99 -19.94
N VAL A 82 29.14 4.16 -19.75
CA VAL A 82 28.68 4.97 -20.88
C VAL A 82 29.89 5.44 -21.68
N SER A 83 30.02 4.91 -22.89
CA SER A 83 31.16 5.11 -23.79
C SER A 83 30.80 5.96 -25.01
N SER A 84 29.51 6.18 -25.25
CA SER A 84 29.00 6.91 -26.42
C SER A 84 27.84 7.85 -26.11
N HIS A 85 27.67 8.88 -26.94
CA HIS A 85 26.53 9.81 -26.84
C HIS A 85 25.16 9.13 -26.99
N SER A 86 25.07 8.10 -27.84
CA SER A 86 23.84 7.30 -28.00
C SER A 86 23.47 6.55 -26.71
N GLU A 87 24.47 6.09 -25.96
CA GLU A 87 24.26 5.47 -24.64
C GLU A 87 23.80 6.49 -23.61
N ILE A 88 24.36 7.72 -23.61
CA ILE A 88 23.87 8.83 -22.75
C ILE A 88 22.39 9.10 -23.02
N GLY A 89 21.99 9.21 -24.29
CA GLY A 89 20.59 9.45 -24.65
C GLY A 89 19.65 8.33 -24.18
N THR A 90 20.09 7.08 -24.34
CA THR A 90 19.33 5.90 -23.88
C THR A 90 19.21 5.86 -22.35
N ALA A 91 20.33 6.06 -21.65
CA ALA A 91 20.36 6.12 -20.18
C ALA A 91 19.50 7.27 -19.63
N SER A 92 19.58 8.45 -20.24
CA SER A 92 18.75 9.61 -19.90
C SER A 92 17.25 9.33 -20.08
N SER A 93 16.85 8.70 -21.19
CA SER A 93 15.45 8.32 -21.43
C SER A 93 14.94 7.31 -20.39
N ARG A 94 15.76 6.31 -20.02
CA ARG A 94 15.40 5.32 -19.00
C ARG A 94 15.29 5.97 -17.62
N LEU A 95 16.23 6.84 -17.29
CA LEU A 95 16.27 7.59 -16.05
C LEU A 95 15.07 8.54 -15.91
N ASP A 96 14.65 9.18 -16.99
CA ASP A 96 13.43 10.00 -17.02
C ASP A 96 12.18 9.14 -16.78
N SER A 97 12.11 7.95 -17.39
CA SER A 97 11.01 6.99 -17.19
C SER A 97 10.89 6.56 -15.72
N VAL A 98 11.97 6.06 -15.11
CA VAL A 98 11.94 5.62 -13.70
C VAL A 98 11.68 6.80 -12.75
N THR A 99 12.22 7.98 -13.03
CA THR A 99 11.98 9.18 -12.21
C THR A 99 10.50 9.57 -12.25
N LYS A 100 9.85 9.50 -13.41
CA LYS A 100 8.40 9.75 -13.56
C LYS A 100 7.57 8.72 -12.79
N VAL A 101 7.92 7.44 -12.88
CA VAL A 101 7.23 6.36 -12.14
C VAL A 101 7.35 6.61 -10.63
N VAL A 102 8.56 6.81 -10.11
CA VAL A 102 8.79 7.06 -8.68
C VAL A 102 8.06 8.32 -8.21
N HIS A 103 8.13 9.41 -8.97
CA HIS A 103 7.48 10.66 -8.62
C HIS A 103 5.96 10.56 -8.60
N ALA A 104 5.36 9.88 -9.58
CA ALA A 104 3.91 9.70 -9.68
C ALA A 104 3.33 8.86 -8.52
N GLN A 105 4.13 7.96 -7.95
CA GLN A 105 3.70 7.09 -6.84
C GLN A 105 3.98 7.71 -5.45
N LEU A 106 4.80 8.75 -5.35
CA LEU A 106 5.26 9.32 -4.08
C LEU A 106 4.10 9.77 -3.18
N GLY A 107 3.14 10.52 -3.75
CA GLY A 107 1.95 10.96 -2.99
C GLY A 107 1.04 9.80 -2.56
N LYS A 108 0.99 8.71 -3.33
CA LYS A 108 0.22 7.53 -2.94
C LYS A 108 0.88 6.77 -1.80
N VAL A 109 2.21 6.63 -1.85
CA VAL A 109 3.00 6.00 -0.77
C VAL A 109 2.90 6.81 0.53
N GLU A 110 2.81 8.14 0.46
CA GLU A 110 2.54 8.96 1.66
C GLU A 110 1.19 8.66 2.32
N ILE A 111 0.20 8.23 1.55
CA ILE A 111 -1.13 7.89 2.05
C ILE A 111 -1.17 6.46 2.59
N VAL A 112 -0.59 5.50 1.85
CA VAL A 112 -0.76 4.07 2.15
C VAL A 112 0.38 3.45 2.94
N GLY A 113 1.59 4.00 2.86
CA GLY A 113 2.80 3.43 3.44
C GLY A 113 3.17 4.00 4.80
N SER A 114 4.16 3.38 5.45
CA SER A 114 4.72 3.94 6.68
C SER A 114 5.54 5.20 6.43
N ALA A 115 5.75 5.99 7.48
CA ALA A 115 6.61 7.18 7.42
C ALA A 115 8.05 6.82 6.98
N GLU A 116 8.55 5.66 7.39
CA GLU A 116 9.85 5.14 6.97
C GLU A 116 9.90 4.86 5.47
N THR A 117 8.91 4.14 4.95
CA THR A 117 8.80 3.86 3.50
C THR A 117 8.73 5.15 2.68
N SER A 118 7.94 6.14 3.12
CA SER A 118 7.89 7.45 2.47
C SER A 118 9.25 8.17 2.48
N ALA A 119 9.95 8.16 3.62
CA ALA A 119 11.27 8.76 3.74
C ALA A 119 12.30 8.10 2.81
N GLN A 120 12.30 6.77 2.73
CA GLN A 120 13.20 6.02 1.86
C GLN A 120 12.89 6.26 0.38
N LEU A 121 11.60 6.31 0.00
CA LEU A 121 11.20 6.64 -1.38
C LEU A 121 11.61 8.05 -1.77
N LYS A 122 11.50 9.03 -0.86
CA LYS A 122 11.98 10.41 -1.07
C LYS A 122 13.49 10.45 -1.26
N SER A 123 14.25 9.69 -0.46
CA SER A 123 15.70 9.56 -0.59
C SER A 123 16.07 9.02 -1.98
N LEU A 124 15.46 7.89 -2.39
CA LEU A 124 15.65 7.31 -3.72
C LEU A 124 15.29 8.30 -4.85
N SER A 125 14.14 8.97 -4.74
CA SER A 125 13.73 10.00 -5.71
C SER A 125 14.72 11.15 -5.79
N GLY A 126 15.36 11.52 -4.68
CA GLY A 126 16.43 12.52 -4.64
C GLY A 126 17.64 12.08 -5.45
N PHE A 127 18.13 10.87 -5.22
CA PHE A 127 19.28 10.33 -5.97
C PHE A 127 18.99 10.21 -7.47
N LEU A 128 17.82 9.70 -7.86
CA LEU A 128 17.41 9.60 -9.26
C LEU A 128 17.34 10.98 -9.93
N ARG A 129 16.85 11.99 -9.22
CA ARG A 129 16.81 13.37 -9.73
C ARG A 129 18.21 13.96 -9.91
N THR A 130 19.11 13.72 -8.96
CA THR A 130 20.52 14.16 -9.07
C THR A 130 21.18 13.51 -10.28
N LEU A 131 21.03 12.20 -10.44
CA LEU A 131 21.54 11.49 -11.60
C LEU A 131 20.93 12.05 -12.90
N ARG A 132 19.61 12.31 -12.92
CA ARG A 132 18.93 12.87 -14.09
C ARG A 132 19.50 14.24 -14.47
N PHE A 133 19.78 15.05 -13.46
CA PHE A 133 20.37 16.37 -13.67
C PHE A 133 21.76 16.27 -14.31
N LEU A 134 22.60 15.34 -13.86
CA LEU A 134 23.92 15.07 -14.47
C LEU A 134 23.77 14.75 -15.96
N TYR A 135 22.83 13.88 -16.34
CA TYR A 135 22.61 13.50 -17.74
C TYR A 135 21.96 14.61 -18.59
N LEU A 136 21.17 15.52 -17.98
CA LEU A 136 20.50 16.61 -18.71
C LEU A 136 21.36 17.85 -18.91
N GLN A 137 22.40 18.05 -18.09
CA GLN A 137 23.30 19.18 -18.25
C GLN A 137 24.19 19.09 -19.50
N TYR A 138 24.10 18.01 -20.27
CA TYR A 138 24.98 17.76 -21.41
C TYR A 138 24.43 18.40 -22.71
N PRO A 139 25.09 19.44 -23.25
CA PRO A 139 24.76 19.97 -24.55
C PRO A 139 25.15 18.96 -25.63
N THR A 140 24.24 18.69 -26.57
CA THR A 140 24.45 17.77 -27.71
C THR A 140 25.36 18.36 -28.81
N GLY A 141 26.29 19.26 -28.47
CA GLY A 141 26.93 20.19 -29.42
C GLY A 141 28.46 20.06 -29.55
N GLU A 142 28.87 19.53 -30.70
CA GLU A 142 30.15 19.59 -31.44
C GLU A 142 31.45 19.99 -30.69
N GLY A 143 32.16 18.98 -30.16
CA GLY A 143 33.57 19.09 -29.79
C GLY A 143 34.19 17.77 -29.32
N ARG A 144 34.66 16.91 -30.25
CA ARG A 144 35.13 15.52 -29.97
C ARG A 144 36.09 15.33 -28.79
N GLU A 145 36.99 16.27 -28.52
CA GLU A 145 37.93 16.20 -27.38
C GLU A 145 37.31 16.66 -26.06
N ALA A 146 36.45 17.68 -26.10
CA ALA A 146 35.66 18.07 -24.94
C ALA A 146 34.71 16.93 -24.54
N ASP A 147 34.13 16.24 -25.52
CA ASP A 147 33.19 15.14 -25.33
C ASP A 147 33.79 13.97 -24.53
N ALA A 148 35.04 13.57 -24.80
CA ALA A 148 35.64 12.40 -24.14
C ALA A 148 35.95 12.65 -22.65
N ALA A 149 36.50 13.81 -22.30
CA ALA A 149 36.76 14.18 -20.91
C ALA A 149 35.44 14.31 -20.14
N MET A 150 34.42 14.90 -20.75
CA MET A 150 33.08 15.07 -20.18
C MET A 150 32.38 13.71 -19.95
N ILE A 151 32.38 12.81 -20.96
CA ILE A 151 31.85 11.45 -20.83
C ILE A 151 32.52 10.72 -19.66
N SER A 152 33.85 10.88 -19.51
CA SER A 152 34.58 10.26 -18.40
C SER A 152 34.19 10.83 -17.03
N GLU A 153 33.79 12.10 -16.96
CA GLU A 153 33.30 12.76 -15.74
C GLU A 153 31.89 12.27 -15.39
N ILE A 154 30.97 12.15 -16.37
CA ILE A 154 29.66 11.52 -16.12
C ILE A 154 29.87 10.12 -15.59
N ALA A 155 30.66 9.31 -16.29
CA ALA A 155 30.86 7.92 -15.92
C ALA A 155 31.40 7.82 -14.50
N ARG A 156 32.28 8.74 -14.08
CA ARG A 156 32.78 8.80 -12.69
C ARG A 156 31.68 9.14 -11.71
N ASP A 157 30.94 10.23 -11.93
CA ASP A 157 29.93 10.72 -10.99
C ASP A 157 28.72 9.78 -10.91
N SER A 158 28.32 9.22 -12.05
CA SER A 158 27.25 8.23 -12.13
C SER A 158 27.67 6.93 -11.44
N ASN A 159 28.94 6.54 -11.52
CA ASN A 159 29.47 5.39 -10.79
C ASN A 159 29.59 5.63 -9.27
N ASP A 160 29.77 6.87 -8.81
CA ASP A 160 29.68 7.20 -7.37
C ASP A 160 28.22 7.19 -6.86
N LEU A 161 27.28 7.64 -7.68
CA LEU A 161 25.86 7.69 -7.32
C LEU A 161 25.18 6.31 -7.38
N TYR A 162 25.60 5.45 -8.29
CA TYR A 162 24.93 4.16 -8.52
C TYR A 162 24.85 3.28 -7.27
N PRO A 163 25.94 3.04 -6.49
CA PRO A 163 25.87 2.28 -5.24
C PRO A 163 24.90 2.87 -4.22
N ARG A 164 24.74 4.21 -4.20
CA ARG A 164 23.80 4.90 -3.30
C ARG A 164 22.35 4.66 -3.73
N ILE A 165 22.07 4.70 -5.03
CA ILE A 165 20.75 4.37 -5.60
C ILE A 165 20.42 2.91 -5.31
N GLU A 166 21.36 1.99 -5.52
CA GLU A 166 21.17 0.56 -5.27
C GLU A 166 20.92 0.28 -3.78
N SER A 167 21.70 0.90 -2.88
CA SER A 167 21.50 0.80 -1.44
C SER A 167 20.14 1.36 -1.01
N ALA A 168 19.74 2.53 -1.52
CA ALA A 168 18.44 3.12 -1.26
C ALA A 168 17.28 2.25 -1.78
N ALA A 169 17.43 1.66 -2.97
CA ALA A 169 16.46 0.73 -3.54
C ALA A 169 16.31 -0.54 -2.68
N ARG A 170 17.42 -1.09 -2.17
CA ARG A 170 17.41 -2.22 -1.24
C ARG A 170 16.72 -1.88 0.08
N GLN A 171 17.04 -0.74 0.68
CA GLN A 171 16.39 -0.27 1.91
C GLN A 171 14.88 -0.09 1.72
N LEU A 172 14.49 0.55 0.61
CA LEU A 172 13.08 0.74 0.23
C LEU A 172 12.35 -0.60 0.06
N ASN A 173 12.99 -1.58 -0.58
CA ASN A 173 12.39 -2.90 -0.74
C ASN A 173 12.18 -3.58 0.63
N GLU A 174 13.13 -3.44 1.56
CA GLU A 174 12.96 -3.95 2.93
C GLU A 174 11.85 -3.22 3.72
N SER A 175 11.65 -1.91 3.51
CA SER A 175 10.51 -1.22 4.13
C SER A 175 9.18 -1.64 3.52
N PHE A 176 9.11 -1.84 2.20
CA PHE A 176 7.92 -2.39 1.54
C PHE A 176 7.56 -3.76 2.09
N ARG A 177 8.55 -4.65 2.29
CA ARG A 177 8.33 -5.96 2.90
C ARG A 177 7.76 -5.83 4.30
N ARG A 178 8.34 -4.96 5.14
CA ARG A 178 7.83 -4.71 6.50
C ARG A 178 6.40 -4.17 6.50
N ASP A 179 6.09 -3.19 5.65
CA ASP A 179 4.74 -2.62 5.51
C ASP A 179 3.70 -3.65 5.03
N LEU A 180 4.15 -4.68 4.31
CA LEU A 180 3.32 -5.80 3.82
C LEU A 180 3.28 -6.98 4.81
N GLY A 181 3.98 -6.91 5.94
CA GLY A 181 4.09 -8.00 6.92
C GLY A 181 4.89 -9.21 6.41
N ILE A 182 5.79 -9.01 5.44
CA ILE A 182 6.64 -10.05 4.87
C ILE A 182 7.96 -10.07 5.66
N PRO A 183 8.40 -11.22 6.18
CA PRO A 183 9.66 -11.32 6.93
C PRO A 183 10.87 -10.90 6.08
N SER A 184 11.85 -10.25 6.70
CA SER A 184 13.07 -9.83 6.02
C SER A 184 13.90 -11.05 5.59
N THR A 185 14.54 -10.99 4.44
CA THR A 185 15.33 -12.10 3.87
C THR A 185 16.59 -12.44 4.68
N GLY A 186 17.00 -11.57 5.61
CA GLY A 186 18.13 -11.81 6.51
C GLY A 186 17.76 -12.49 7.84
N ALA A 187 16.48 -12.69 8.13
CA ALA A 187 16.01 -13.34 9.36
C ALA A 187 15.73 -14.83 9.18
N ALA A 188 16.42 -15.48 8.23
CA ALA A 188 16.46 -16.94 8.20
C ALA A 188 17.11 -17.42 9.50
N GLU A 189 16.24 -17.80 10.43
CA GLU A 189 16.46 -18.37 11.74
C GLU A 189 17.70 -19.28 11.72
N HIS A 190 18.75 -18.90 12.45
CA HIS A 190 19.58 -19.91 13.08
C HIS A 190 18.63 -20.70 13.98
N PRO A 191 18.34 -21.99 13.70
CA PRO A 191 17.48 -22.76 14.57
C PRO A 191 18.11 -22.74 15.98
N PRO A 192 17.37 -22.35 17.02
CA PRO A 192 17.88 -22.37 18.39
C PRO A 192 17.99 -23.84 18.81
N GLY A 193 19.11 -24.49 18.47
CA GLY A 193 19.25 -25.93 18.75
C GLY A 193 20.49 -26.66 18.25
N SER A 194 21.48 -26.03 17.61
CA SER A 194 22.75 -26.69 17.29
C SER A 194 23.87 -26.27 18.27
N HIS A 195 23.73 -26.68 19.53
CA HIS A 195 24.88 -26.87 20.41
C HIS A 195 25.03 -28.38 20.58
N ASP A 196 25.94 -28.96 19.79
CA ASP A 196 26.59 -30.23 20.09
C ASP A 196 27.63 -30.03 21.22
#